data_AF-A0A7J7R2S9-F1
#
_entry.id   AF-A0A7J7R2S9-F1
#
_cell.length_a   1.000
_cell.length_b   1.000
_cell.length_c   1.000
_cell.angle_alpha   90.00
_cell.angle_beta   90.00
_cell.angle_gamma   90.00
#
_symmetry.space_group_name_H-M   'P 1'
#
loop_
_entity.id
_entity.type
_entity.pdbx_description
1 polymer ?
#
loop_
_entity_poly.entity_id
_entity_poly.type
_entity_poly.pdbx_seq_one_letter_code
_entity_poly.pdbx_strand_id
1 'polypeptide(L)' 'MLAPKAASGTKEDPNLVPSITNKRIVGCICEEDNSAVIWFWLHKGETQRCPSCGTHYKLVPHQLAH' A
#
# COMPACT_ATOMS: atom_id res chain seq x y z
N MET A 1 3.64 -2.72 -16.74
CA MET A 1 2.76 -2.40 -15.60
C MET A 1 3.15 -1.02 -15.11
N LEU A 2 2.23 -0.05 -15.11
CA LEU A 2 2.49 1.29 -14.61
C LEU A 2 2.58 1.29 -13.09
N ALA A 3 3.34 2.23 -12.51
CA ALA A 3 3.33 2.45 -11.07
C ALA A 3 1.90 2.79 -10.62
N PRO A 4 1.42 2.23 -9.50
CA PRO A 4 0.13 2.62 -8.92
C PRO A 4 0.13 4.11 -8.62
N LYS A 5 -0.96 4.80 -8.96
CA LYS A 5 -1.14 6.20 -8.56
C LYS A 5 -1.48 6.23 -7.07
N ALA A 6 -0.74 7.02 -6.30
CA ALA A 6 -1.01 7.17 -4.88
C ALA A 6 -2.36 7.87 -4.66
N ALA A 7 -3.12 7.37 -3.69
CA ALA A 7 -4.28 8.06 -3.12
C ALA A 7 -3.82 9.15 -2.15
N SER A 8 -4.75 9.91 -1.53
CA SER A 8 -4.37 10.92 -0.53
C SER A 8 -3.71 10.31 0.71
N GLY A 9 -3.90 9.01 0.96
CA GLY A 9 -3.22 8.29 2.04
C GLY A 9 -3.82 8.53 3.41
N THR A 10 -5.04 9.08 3.46
CA THR A 10 -5.83 9.30 4.67
C THR A 10 -6.56 8.02 5.08
N LYS A 11 -7.20 8.03 6.25
CA LYS A 11 -7.95 6.86 6.73
C LYS A 11 -9.17 6.59 5.85
N GLU A 12 -9.78 7.66 5.36
CA GLU A 12 -10.98 7.68 4.50
C GLU A 12 -10.63 7.34 3.05
N ASP A 13 -9.44 7.73 2.59
CA ASP A 13 -8.92 7.48 1.24
C ASP A 13 -7.52 6.84 1.29
N PRO A 14 -7.43 5.55 1.67
CA PRO A 14 -6.17 4.82 1.77
C PRO A 14 -5.67 4.36 0.40
N ASN A 15 -4.36 4.11 0.30
CA ASN A 15 -3.78 3.47 -0.88
C ASN A 15 -4.30 2.03 -1.01
N LEU A 16 -5.07 1.76 -2.05
CA LEU A 16 -5.58 0.43 -2.34
C LEU A 16 -4.50 -0.43 -2.98
N VAL A 17 -4.17 -1.55 -2.34
CA VAL A 17 -3.11 -2.45 -2.77
C VAL A 17 -3.73 -3.78 -3.22
N PRO A 18 -3.82 -4.04 -4.53
CA PRO A 18 -4.38 -5.28 -5.06
C PRO A 18 -3.52 -6.48 -4.65
N SER A 19 -4.14 -7.61 -4.27
CA SER A 19 -3.41 -8.84 -3.96
C SER A 19 -4.24 -10.08 -4.30
N ILE A 20 -3.57 -11.09 -4.86
CA ILE A 20 -4.15 -12.42 -5.09
C ILE A 20 -4.08 -13.32 -3.84
N THR A 21 -3.38 -12.87 -2.78
CA THR A 21 -3.28 -13.56 -1.49
C THR A 21 -3.67 -12.65 -0.32
N ASN A 22 -3.65 -13.18 0.90
CA ASN A 22 -4.02 -12.45 2.13
C ASN A 22 -2.95 -11.48 2.65
N LYS A 23 -1.80 -11.33 1.97
CA LYS A 23 -0.80 -10.30 2.31
C LYS A 23 0.06 -9.92 1.09
N ARG A 24 0.57 -8.70 1.05
CA ARG A 24 1.49 -8.20 0.01
C ARG A 24 2.56 -7.31 0.64
N ILE A 25 3.79 -7.37 0.13
CA ILE A 25 4.86 -6.45 0.52
C ILE A 25 4.54 -5.07 -0.06
N VAL A 26 4.58 -4.04 0.78
CA VAL A 26 4.47 -2.63 0.39
C VAL A 26 5.82 -1.97 0.62
N GLY A 27 6.25 -1.19 -0.38
CA GLY A 27 7.36 -0.24 -0.25
C GLY A 27 6.80 1.18 -0.26
N CYS A 28 7.02 1.94 0.80
CA CYS A 28 6.60 3.33 0.91
C CYS A 28 7.82 4.25 0.79
N ILE A 29 7.76 5.16 -0.18
CA ILE A 29 8.66 6.32 -0.28
C ILE A 29 7.89 7.48 0.38
N CYS A 30 8.33 7.90 1.57
CA CYS A 30 7.54 8.81 2.41
C CYS A 30 7.45 10.24 1.87
N GLU A 31 8.48 10.69 1.16
CA GLU A 31 8.60 12.00 0.54
C GLU A 31 9.23 11.80 -0.84
N GLU A 32 8.90 12.64 -1.82
CA GLU A 32 9.24 12.43 -3.24
C GLU A 32 10.72 12.12 -3.49
N ASP A 33 11.62 12.79 -2.76
CA ASP A 33 13.07 12.67 -2.93
C ASP A 33 13.75 11.70 -1.94
N ASN A 34 12.97 10.95 -1.14
CA ASN A 34 13.56 10.01 -0.19
C ASN A 34 14.23 8.83 -0.93
N SER A 35 15.52 8.63 -0.65
CA SER A 35 16.31 7.51 -1.18
C SER A 35 16.05 6.20 -0.44
N ALA A 36 15.49 6.26 0.78
CA ALA A 36 15.16 5.09 1.58
C ALA A 36 13.70 4.67 1.37
N VAL A 37 13.50 3.38 1.08
CA VAL A 37 12.17 2.77 0.98
C VAL A 37 11.83 2.06 2.28
N ILE A 38 10.66 2.35 2.84
CA ILE A 38 10.13 1.68 4.02
C ILE A 38 9.33 0.46 3.60
N TRP A 39 9.80 -0.73 3.97
CA TRP A 39 9.20 -2.00 3.61
C TRP A 39 8.40 -2.61 4.77
N PHE A 40 7.20 -3.08 4.49
CA PHE A 40 6.39 -3.80 5.47
C PHE A 40 5.38 -4.75 4.80
N TRP A 41 4.89 -5.73 5.57
CA TRP A 41 3.80 -6.59 5.16
C TRP A 41 2.45 -5.89 5.37
N LEU A 42 1.69 -5.74 4.29
CA LEU A 42 0.29 -5.36 4.33
C LEU A 42 -0.57 -6.63 4.30
N HIS A 43 -1.38 -6.82 5.32
CA HIS A 43 -2.26 -7.96 5.51
C HIS A 43 -3.70 -7.62 5.11
N LYS A 44 -4.47 -8.65 4.78
CA LYS A 44 -5.91 -8.55 4.57
C LYS A 44 -6.59 -8.14 5.88
N GLY A 45 -7.51 -7.18 5.80
CA GLY A 45 -8.32 -6.76 6.94
C GLY A 45 -8.42 -5.24 7.01
N GLU A 46 -8.22 -4.71 8.21
CA GLU A 46 -8.23 -3.28 8.46
C GLU A 46 -7.07 -2.55 7.75
N THR A 47 -7.26 -1.25 7.55
CA THR A 47 -6.25 -0.37 6.98
C THR A 47 -5.02 -0.32 7.89
N GLN A 48 -3.84 -0.55 7.32
CA GLN A 48 -2.56 -0.42 8.03
C GLN A 48 -1.84 0.86 7.62
N ARG A 49 -0.89 1.30 8.44
CA ARG A 49 -0.12 2.52 8.23
C ARG A 49 1.34 2.22 7.96
N CYS A 50 1.98 3.03 7.12
CA CYS A 50 3.43 3.05 7.02
C CYS A 50 4.03 3.37 8.41
N PRO A 51 5.02 2.60 8.90
CA PRO A 51 5.60 2.81 10.22
C PRO A 51 6.42 4.10 10.35
N SER A 52 6.74 4.76 9.22
CA SER A 52 7.49 6.02 9.20
C SER A 52 6.58 7.25 9.04
N CYS A 53 5.90 7.41 7.89
CA CYS A 53 5.07 8.59 7.63
C CYS A 53 3.61 8.46 8.04
N GLY A 54 3.15 7.25 8.39
CA GLY A 54 1.77 7.03 8.79
C GLY A 54 0.73 7.02 7.66
N THR A 55 1.14 7.09 6.38
CA THR A 55 0.26 6.93 5.22
C THR A 55 -0.51 5.61 5.29
N HIS A 56 -1.80 5.66 4.95
CA HIS A 56 -2.70 4.52 5.02
C HIS A 56 -2.67 3.65 3.77
N TYR A 57 -2.74 2.33 3.97
CA TYR A 57 -2.76 1.31 2.95
C TYR A 57 -3.82 0.25 3.28
N LYS A 58 -4.58 -0.19 2.28
CA LYS A 58 -5.62 -1.22 2.43
C LYS A 58 -5.45 -2.29 1.37
N LEU A 59 -5.34 -3.54 1.80
CA LEU A 59 -5.26 -4.68 0.90
C LEU A 59 -6.63 -4.94 0.28
N VAL A 60 -6.70 -4.99 -1.05
CA VAL A 60 -7.92 -5.34 -1.78
C VAL A 60 -7.73 -6.64 -2.55
N PRO A 61 -8.72 -7.56 -2.55
CA PRO A 61 -8.66 -8.77 -3.35
C PRO A 61 -8.53 -8.43 -4.84
N HIS A 62 -7.65 -9.13 -5.54
CA HIS A 62 -7.53 -9.05 -6.99
C HIS A 62 -7.63 -10.45 -7.58
N GLN A 63 -8.57 -10.62 -8.50
CA GLN A 63 -8.63 -11.82 -9.33
C GLN A 63 -7.98 -11.50 -10.68
N LEU A 64 -7.01 -12.30 -11.07
CA LEU A 64 -6.44 -12.23 -12.41
C LEU A 64 -7.42 -12.95 -13.35
N ALA A 65 -7.86 -12.26 -14.39
CA ALA A 65 -8.56 -12.92 -15.49
C ALA A 65 -7.56 -13.81 -16.23
N HIS A 66 -7.90 -15.09 -16.36
CA HIS A 66 -7.12 -16.09 -17.09
C HIS A 66 -7.34 -15.98 -18.59
#